data_AF-A0A848P3D6-F1
#
_entry.id   AF-A0A848P3D6-F1
#
_cell.length_a   1.000
_cell.length_b   1.000
_cell.length_c   1.000
_cell.angle_alpha   90.00
_cell.angle_beta   90.00
_cell.angle_gamma   90.00
#
_symmetry.space_group_name_H-M   'P 1'
#
loop_
_entity.id
_entity.type
_entity.pdbx_description
1 polymer ?
#
loop_
_entity_poly.entity_id
_entity_poly.type
_entity_poly.pdbx_seq_one_letter_code
_entity_poly.pdbx_strand_id
1 'polypeptide(L)' 'MSLKDSGMRIRVEKELREAFVQACRAQDRHASDVLRDFMRTFTEKQLQGQADLFAGSKGKQK' A
#
# COMPACT_ATOMS: atom_id res chain seq x y z
N MET A 1 -4.88 2.93 21.85
CA MET A 1 -5.61 3.47 20.68
C MET A 1 -5.34 2.52 19.51
N SER A 2 -6.32 1.70 19.14
CA SER A 2 -6.16 0.68 18.11
C SER A 2 -5.95 1.36 16.75
N LEU A 3 -4.72 1.30 16.22
CA LEU A 3 -4.47 1.57 14.81
C LEU A 3 -5.39 0.60 14.05
N LYS A 4 -6.40 1.13 13.37
CA LYS A 4 -7.34 0.30 12.59
C LYS A 4 -6.57 -0.19 11.37
N ASP A 5 -5.93 -1.35 11.51
CA ASP A 5 -5.35 -2.06 10.40
C ASP A 5 -6.48 -2.54 9.48
N SER A 6 -6.63 -1.87 8.33
CA SER A 6 -7.54 -2.29 7.28
C SER A 6 -6.83 -3.25 6.34
N GLY A 7 -7.30 -4.50 6.27
CA GLY A 7 -6.80 -5.48 5.31
C GLY A 7 -7.36 -5.25 3.92
N MET A 8 -6.50 -5.01 2.93
CA MET A 8 -6.89 -4.93 1.52
C MET A 8 -6.44 -6.20 0.77
N ARG A 9 -7.38 -6.91 0.14
CA ARG A 9 -7.06 -8.07 -0.72
C ARG A 9 -6.97 -7.62 -2.17
N ILE A 10 -5.78 -7.65 -2.73
CA ILE A 10 -5.52 -7.30 -4.13
C ILE A 10 -5.34 -8.59 -4.92
N ARG A 11 -6.06 -8.74 -6.04
CA ARG A 11 -5.80 -9.81 -7.01
C ARG A 11 -4.81 -9.29 -8.04
N VAL A 12 -3.75 -10.05 -8.28
CA VAL A 12 -2.72 -9.76 -9.28
C VAL A 12 -2.47 -11.04 -10.08
N GLU A 13 -1.86 -10.89 -11.26
CA GLU A 13 -1.39 -12.06 -12.01
C GLU A 13 -0.37 -12.87 -11.22
N LYS A 14 -0.38 -14.18 -11.46
CA LYS A 14 0.51 -15.13 -10.78
C LYS A 14 1.98 -14.78 -11.02
N GLU A 15 2.34 -14.50 -12.27
CA GLU A 15 3.71 -14.19 -12.67
C GLU A 15 4.19 -12.88 -12.00
N LEU A 16 3.33 -11.87 -11.93
CA LEU A 16 3.65 -10.60 -11.26
C LEU A 16 3.87 -10.79 -9.75
N ARG A 17 3.04 -11.60 -9.09
CA ARG A 17 3.23 -11.97 -7.68
C ARG A 17 4.56 -12.69 -7.48
N GLU A 18 4.89 -13.66 -8.32
CA GLU A 18 6.11 -14.45 -8.21
C GLU A 18 7.35 -13.57 -8.40
N ALA A 19 7.36 -12.71 -9.43
CA ALA A 19 8.43 -11.75 -9.67
C ALA A 19 8.61 -10.78 -8.49
N PHE A 20 7.51 -10.23 -7.95
CA PHE A 20 7.57 -9.31 -6.81
C PHE A 20 8.12 -9.99 -5.55
N VAL A 21 7.68 -11.20 -5.24
CA VAL A 21 8.16 -11.95 -4.08
C VAL A 21 9.65 -12.30 -4.24
N GLN A 22 10.08 -12.69 -5.44
CA GLN A 22 11.50 -12.95 -5.71
C GLN A 22 12.35 -11.68 -5.52
N ALA A 23 11.90 -10.54 -6.02
CA ALA A 23 12.59 -9.26 -5.85
C ALA A 23 12.67 -8.83 -4.38
N CYS A 24 11.60 -9.05 -3.60
CA CYS A 24 11.60 -8.76 -2.15
C CYS A 24 12.59 -9.67 -1.40
N ARG A 25 12.63 -10.97 -1.74
CA ARG A 25 13.59 -11.92 -1.17
C ARG A 25 15.04 -11.57 -1.49
N ALA A 26 15.32 -11.14 -2.72
CA ALA A 26 16.65 -10.71 -3.13
C ALA A 26 17.14 -9.48 -2.33
N GLN A 27 16.22 -8.66 -1.82
CA GLN A 27 16.50 -7.49 -0.99
C GLN A 27 16.45 -7.80 0.52
N ASP A 28 16.22 -9.05 0.92
CA ASP A 28 16.02 -9.47 2.32
C ASP A 28 14.89 -8.70 3.03
N ARG A 29 13.87 -8.26 2.28
CA ARG A 29 12.74 -7.49 2.81
C ARG A 29 11.43 -8.26 2.69
N HIS A 30 10.55 -8.08 3.66
CA HIS A 30 9.20 -8.63 3.60
C HIS A 30 8.37 -7.90 2.54
N ALA A 31 7.64 -8.67 1.73
CA ALA A 31 6.76 -8.12 0.68
C ALA A 31 5.76 -7.08 1.21
N SER A 32 5.27 -7.27 2.44
CA SER A 32 4.37 -6.33 3.10
C SER A 32 5.04 -4.99 3.42
N ASP A 33 6.31 -4.97 3.82
CA ASP A 33 7.03 -3.74 4.12
C ASP A 33 7.39 -2.97 2.85
N VAL A 34 7.79 -3.68 1.80
CA VAL A 34 8.02 -3.09 0.48
C VAL A 34 6.72 -2.48 -0.06
N LEU A 35 5.59 -3.18 0.10
CA LEU A 35 4.29 -2.67 -0.35
C LEU A 35 3.86 -1.43 0.44
N ARG A 36 4.07 -1.39 1.77
CA ARG A 36 3.78 -0.23 2.62
C ARG A 36 4.63 0.98 2.23
N ASP A 37 5.92 0.77 2.02
CA ASP A 37 6.87 1.82 1.62
C ASP A 37 6.52 2.38 0.22
N PHE A 38 6.17 1.48 -0.70
CA PHE A 38 5.71 1.86 -2.03
C PHE A 38 4.40 2.63 -1.97
N MET A 39 3.42 2.17 -1.18
CA MET A 39 2.16 2.89 -0.98
C MET A 39 2.39 4.29 -0.39
N ARG A 40 3.26 4.42 0.62
CA ARG A 40 3.62 5.71 1.21
C ARG A 40 4.22 6.64 0.17
N THR A 41 5.28 6.20 -0.51
CA THR A 41 5.96 6.98 -1.55
C THR A 41 5.01 7.37 -2.69
N PHE A 42 4.15 6.43 -3.12
CA PHE A 42 3.15 6.67 -4.14
C PHE A 42 2.14 7.73 -3.70
N THR A 43 1.62 7.63 -2.46
CA THR A 43 0.72 8.63 -1.91
C THR A 43 1.39 9.96 -1.68
N GLU A 44 2.66 10.04 -1.27
CA GLU A 44 3.36 11.32 -1.09
C GLU A 44 3.57 12.04 -2.43
N LYS A 45 4.02 11.30 -3.45
CA LYS A 45 4.15 11.82 -4.82
C LYS A 45 2.81 12.27 -5.37
N GLN A 46 1.76 11.52 -5.07
CA GLN A 46 0.43 11.81 -5.60
C GLN A 46 -0.34 12.81 -4.75
N LEU A 47 -0.06 12.98 -3.46
CA LEU A 47 -0.64 14.03 -2.61
C LEU A 47 -0.28 15.42 -3.14
N GLN A 48 0.90 15.58 -3.74
CA GLN A 48 1.24 16.81 -4.47
C GLN A 48 0.25 17.15 -5.61
N GLY A 49 -0.56 16.20 -6.10
CA GLY A 49 -1.66 16.43 -7.06
C GLY A 49 -3.06 15.94 -6.63
N GLN A 50 -3.18 15.18 -5.54
CA GLN A 50 -4.35 14.36 -5.18
C GLN A 50 -4.68 14.39 -3.68
N ALA A 51 -4.01 15.25 -2.89
CA ALA A 51 -4.26 15.40 -1.45
C ALA A 51 -5.71 15.73 -1.10
N ASP A 52 -6.43 16.40 -2.01
CA ASP A 52 -7.83 16.75 -1.82
C ASP A 52 -8.77 15.53 -1.89
N LEU A 53 -8.45 14.49 -2.66
CA LEU A 53 -9.36 13.36 -2.90
C LEU A 53 -9.43 12.35 -1.74
N PHE A 54 -8.39 12.30 -0.90
CA PHE A 54 -8.35 11.41 0.27
C PHE A 54 -8.60 12.12 1.60
N ALA A 55 -8.59 13.46 1.62
CA ALA A 55 -8.98 14.25 2.79
C ALA A 55 -10.46 14.03 3.19
N GLY A 56 -11.31 13.59 2.25
CA GLY A 56 -12.74 13.36 2.46
C GLY A 56 -13.14 12.04 3.14
N SER A 57 -12.24 11.08 3.36
CA SER A 57 -12.60 9.80 4.01
C SER A 57 -12.47 9.83 5.55
N LYS A 58 -12.54 11.01 6.15
CA LYS A 58 -12.72 11.19 7.60
C LYS A 58 -14.20 11.43 7.88
N GLY A 59 -14.96 10.34 8.04
CA GLY A 59 -16.22 10.39 8.79
C GLY A 59 -17.43 9.82 8.08
N LYS A 60 -17.69 8.52 8.31
CA LYS A 60 -19.04 8.01 8.58
C LYS A 60 -18.92 6.61 9.18
N GLN A 61 -18.76 6.57 10.49
CA GLN A 61 -19.14 5.42 11.30
C GLN A 61 -20.43 5.87 12.00
N LYS A 62 -21.57 5.35 11.55
CA LYS A 62 -22.87 5.49 12.24
C LYS A 62 -23.19 4.14 12.86
#